data_AF-A0AAN6W7I9-F1
#
_entry.id   AF-A0AAN6W7I9-F1
#
_cell.length_a   1.000
_cell.length_b   1.000
_cell.length_c   1.000
_cell.angle_alpha   90.00
_cell.angle_beta   90.00
_cell.angle_gamma   90.00
#
_symmetry.space_group_name_H-M   'P 1'
#
loop_
_entity.id
_entity.type
_entity.pdbx_description
1 polymer ?
#
loop_
_entity_poly.entity_id
_entity_poly.type
_entity_poly.pdbx_seq_one_letter_code
_entity_poly.pdbx_strand_id
1 'polypeptide(L)'
;MHPLSRPLFTFSHAPTSTDWFVNMAPAARLCLSSSLPLRAGRTALTSTTIPRTVVVASRRIHNNPVQSAKVVPVYGTGPPPEPPTPAAEYAVMEERLARRRRQAEMLRQARDIRKSGGSKTTTTDPNAPVLKRRFWKDVAIKEVDGALQIHLDTRPLRHPTTKNIIRLPLSKPQLAHAVAVEWDQLLSAQEATKQHLIPLTSLVCRAIDIAADDAAHPAATTTAPVRESIVTGMMRYLDTDSLLCWAPPVDDNDPHAPSSYLNDEGKSLRELQEAAAGEVVGWLTTKVWPGVNIVPVLEDSGSILPRKQEEGVREVIQGWVSGLSSWELAGIERATLAGKSLLTAARLVCEWSEEKQGLVKEGEERRFGVEEAARVVSVEVEWQTRRWGEVEDTHDVEKEDLRRQLGSVILLVGGSGR
;
A
#
# COMPACT_ATOMS: atom_id res chain seq x y z
N MET A 1 12.98 27.29 -65.87
CA MET A 1 12.62 26.10 -66.67
C MET A 1 11.55 25.34 -65.90
N HIS A 2 10.31 25.45 -66.37
CA HIS A 2 9.08 24.76 -65.92
C HIS A 2 8.81 23.57 -66.90
N PRO A 3 7.76 22.72 -66.75
CA PRO A 3 7.00 22.27 -65.56
C PRO A 3 6.56 20.76 -65.65
N LEU A 4 5.59 20.37 -64.79
CA LEU A 4 4.55 19.30 -64.91
C LEU A 4 4.86 17.94 -64.23
N SER A 5 3.96 17.25 -63.51
CA SER A 5 2.48 17.28 -63.48
C SER A 5 1.89 16.71 -62.17
N ARG A 6 0.70 17.21 -61.77
CA ARG A 6 -0.28 16.54 -60.88
C ARG A 6 -1.07 15.47 -61.67
N PRO A 7 -1.89 14.64 -61.01
CA PRO A 7 -3.33 14.94 -61.04
C PRO A 7 -4.10 14.71 -59.72
N LEU A 8 -5.26 15.36 -59.67
CA LEU A 8 -6.38 15.26 -58.73
C LEU A 8 -7.22 14.00 -59.00
N PHE A 9 -7.95 13.51 -57.99
CA PHE A 9 -9.37 13.12 -58.13
C PHE A 9 -10.11 13.20 -56.79
N THR A 10 -11.30 13.79 -56.85
CA THR A 10 -12.33 13.96 -55.81
C THR A 10 -13.66 13.38 -56.32
N PHE A 11 -14.65 13.33 -55.42
CA PHE A 11 -16.08 12.95 -55.55
C PHE A 11 -16.40 11.47 -55.29
N SER A 12 -17.51 11.07 -54.66
CA SER A 12 -18.59 11.67 -53.85
C SER A 12 -19.64 10.56 -53.72
N HIS A 13 -20.31 10.41 -52.56
CA HIS A 13 -21.79 10.28 -52.42
C HIS A 13 -22.15 9.70 -51.05
N ALA A 14 -22.87 10.50 -50.26
CA ALA A 14 -23.91 10.03 -49.35
C ALA A 14 -25.19 9.77 -50.18
N PRO A 15 -26.24 9.10 -49.63
CA PRO A 15 -27.33 9.91 -49.08
C PRO A 15 -28.15 9.28 -47.90
N THR A 16 -28.75 10.18 -47.09
CA THR A 16 -30.13 10.19 -46.50
C THR A 16 -30.63 8.94 -45.73
N SER A 17 -31.23 9.00 -44.54
CA SER A 17 -32.40 9.75 -44.03
C SER A 17 -32.61 9.16 -42.60
N THR A 18 -33.11 9.80 -41.53
CA THR A 18 -34.39 10.50 -41.40
C THR A 18 -34.44 11.14 -40.01
N ASP A 19 -34.94 12.38 -39.97
CA ASP A 19 -35.35 13.15 -38.80
C ASP A 19 -36.42 12.44 -37.95
N TRP A 20 -36.38 12.69 -36.64
CA TRP A 20 -37.59 12.88 -35.82
C TRP A 20 -37.37 14.05 -34.85
N PHE A 21 -37.79 15.22 -35.30
CA PHE A 21 -38.17 16.37 -34.47
C PHE A 21 -39.48 16.05 -33.74
N VAL A 22 -39.57 16.28 -32.42
CA VAL A 22 -40.84 16.61 -31.75
C VAL A 22 -40.62 17.71 -30.70
N ASN A 23 -41.05 18.91 -31.08
CA ASN A 23 -41.79 19.96 -30.37
C ASN A 23 -41.34 20.60 -29.04
N MET A 24 -41.20 21.92 -29.14
CA MET A 24 -41.45 22.95 -28.12
C MET A 24 -42.91 22.98 -27.60
N ALA A 25 -43.07 23.32 -26.31
CA ALA A 25 -44.04 24.17 -25.57
C ALA A 25 -45.45 24.51 -26.17
N PRO A 26 -46.53 24.79 -25.39
CA PRO A 26 -46.53 25.67 -24.20
C PRO A 26 -47.55 25.43 -23.05
N ALA A 27 -47.36 26.23 -22.00
CA ALA A 27 -48.25 26.74 -20.93
C ALA A 27 -49.71 26.27 -20.79
N ALA A 28 -50.09 25.94 -19.53
CA ALA A 28 -51.40 26.30 -18.97
C ALA A 28 -51.31 26.53 -17.46
N ARG A 29 -51.75 27.72 -17.04
CA ARG A 29 -51.96 28.17 -15.66
C ARG A 29 -53.19 27.47 -15.08
N LEU A 30 -53.18 27.16 -13.78
CA LEU A 30 -54.39 27.13 -12.96
C LEU A 30 -54.02 27.49 -11.51
N CYS A 31 -54.25 28.76 -11.19
CA CYS A 31 -54.40 29.25 -9.82
C CYS A 31 -55.76 28.79 -9.29
N LEU A 32 -55.82 28.24 -8.08
CA LEU A 32 -57.04 28.20 -7.28
C LEU A 32 -56.72 28.75 -5.89
N SER A 33 -56.88 30.06 -5.80
CA SER A 33 -57.14 30.78 -4.57
C SER A 33 -58.52 30.38 -4.03
N SER A 34 -58.59 29.96 -2.77
CA SER A 34 -59.83 30.07 -2.00
C SER A 34 -59.55 30.88 -0.76
N SER A 35 -60.32 31.94 -0.62
CA SER A 35 -60.24 32.96 0.40
C SER A 35 -61.60 33.07 1.09
N LEU A 36 -61.54 33.42 2.38
CA LEU A 36 -62.56 34.07 3.22
C LEU A 36 -63.55 33.15 3.99
N PRO A 37 -64.15 33.64 5.10
CA PRO A 37 -63.66 34.65 6.05
C PRO A 37 -63.80 34.25 7.54
N LEU A 38 -63.11 35.02 8.38
CA LEU A 38 -63.32 35.15 9.82
C LEU A 38 -64.78 35.53 10.16
N ARG A 39 -65.32 34.91 11.22
CA ARG A 39 -66.38 35.53 12.04
C ARG A 39 -66.00 35.40 13.52
N ALA A 40 -65.79 36.55 14.14
CA ALA A 40 -65.59 36.71 15.57
C ALA A 40 -66.89 36.48 16.35
N GLY A 41 -66.76 35.85 17.52
CA GLY A 41 -67.80 35.73 18.54
C GLY A 41 -67.17 35.60 19.93
N ARG A 42 -66.99 36.74 20.61
CA ARG A 42 -66.94 36.87 22.09
C ARG A 42 -68.30 36.38 22.65
N THR A 43 -68.53 35.80 23.83
CA THR A 43 -67.93 35.67 25.18
C THR A 43 -68.91 34.68 25.88
N ALA A 44 -68.57 33.78 26.79
CA ALA A 44 -68.17 34.05 28.17
C ALA A 44 -67.90 32.71 28.92
N LEU A 45 -66.84 32.72 29.72
CA LEU A 45 -66.64 32.14 31.05
C LEU A 45 -67.37 30.83 31.43
N THR A 46 -66.59 29.82 31.79
CA THR A 46 -66.61 29.30 33.17
C THR A 46 -65.29 28.61 33.50
N SER A 47 -64.78 28.97 34.67
CA SER A 47 -63.54 28.53 35.28
C SER A 47 -63.66 27.08 35.76
N THR A 48 -62.72 26.22 35.39
CA THR A 48 -62.32 25.11 36.26
C THR A 48 -60.84 24.82 36.07
N THR A 49 -60.05 25.36 36.99
CA THR A 49 -58.63 25.10 37.17
C THR A 49 -58.44 23.67 37.68
N ILE A 50 -57.89 22.79 36.83
CA ILE A 50 -57.32 21.50 37.27
C ILE A 50 -55.80 21.70 37.33
N PRO A 51 -55.15 21.62 38.50
CA PRO A 51 -53.70 21.71 38.57
C PRO A 51 -53.07 20.45 37.97
N ARG A 52 -52.48 20.58 36.79
CA ARG A 52 -51.54 19.58 36.26
C ARG A 52 -50.25 19.69 37.06
N THR A 53 -50.09 18.81 38.04
CA THR A 53 -48.81 18.53 38.71
C THR A 53 -47.78 18.13 37.67
N VAL A 54 -46.84 19.03 37.39
CA VAL A 54 -45.61 18.74 36.65
C VAL A 54 -44.73 17.91 37.58
N VAL A 55 -44.68 16.60 37.36
CA VAL A 55 -43.69 15.74 38.02
C VAL A 55 -42.35 16.01 37.34
N VAL A 56 -41.59 16.95 37.91
CA VAL A 56 -40.16 17.10 37.61
C VAL A 56 -39.48 15.86 38.19
N ALA A 57 -39.13 14.91 37.33
CA ALA A 57 -38.28 13.80 37.71
C ALA A 57 -36.86 14.33 37.98
N SER A 58 -36.61 14.75 39.22
CA SER A 58 -35.29 15.07 39.73
C SER A 58 -34.46 13.79 39.73
N ARG A 59 -33.63 13.58 38.71
CA ARG A 59 -32.61 12.54 38.72
C ARG A 59 -31.63 12.86 39.85
N ARG A 60 -31.51 11.97 40.83
CA ARG A 60 -30.53 12.06 41.91
C ARG A 60 -29.14 11.88 41.30
N ILE A 61 -28.44 12.98 41.07
CA ILE A 61 -26.98 12.95 40.90
C ILE A 61 -26.41 12.54 42.27
N HIS A 62 -25.53 11.55 42.28
CA HIS A 62 -24.91 11.02 43.49
C HIS A 62 -24.30 12.15 44.33
N ASN A 63 -24.81 12.36 45.55
CA ASN A 63 -24.15 13.18 46.56
C ASN A 63 -23.09 12.31 47.24
N ASN A 64 -21.92 12.18 46.62
CA ASN A 64 -20.73 11.83 47.40
C ASN A 64 -20.27 13.09 48.13
N PRO A 65 -19.91 13.02 49.43
CA PRO A 65 -19.32 14.16 50.11
C PRO A 65 -18.03 14.60 49.39
N VAL A 66 -17.79 15.90 49.30
CA VAL A 66 -16.58 16.45 48.68
C VAL A 66 -15.38 15.97 49.48
N GLN A 67 -14.62 15.03 48.91
CA GLN A 67 -13.39 14.53 49.50
C GLN A 67 -12.24 15.41 49.00
N SER A 68 -11.60 16.15 49.90
CA SER A 68 -10.40 16.92 49.57
C SER A 68 -9.29 16.00 49.06
N ALA A 69 -8.59 16.42 48.00
CA ALA A 69 -7.47 15.67 47.44
C ALA A 69 -6.44 15.35 48.52
N LYS A 70 -6.19 14.06 48.74
CA LYS A 70 -5.17 13.58 49.67
C LYS A 70 -3.82 13.74 48.98
N VAL A 71 -3.16 14.89 49.18
CA VAL A 71 -1.78 15.08 48.72
C VAL A 71 -0.91 14.13 49.53
N VAL A 72 -0.55 12.99 48.93
CA VAL A 72 0.40 12.06 49.51
C VAL A 72 1.77 12.75 49.46
N PRO A 73 2.53 12.82 50.56
CA PRO A 73 3.93 13.25 50.50
C PRO A 73 4.62 12.38 49.45
N VAL A 74 5.30 13.02 48.50
CA VAL A 74 6.08 12.36 47.44
C VAL A 74 7.01 11.35 48.12
N TYR A 75 6.63 10.07 48.06
CA TYR A 75 7.53 8.99 48.43
C TYR A 75 8.53 8.84 47.30
N GLY A 76 9.80 8.82 47.69
CA GLY A 76 10.94 8.78 46.82
C GLY A 76 10.96 7.57 45.90
N THR A 77 11.75 7.73 44.83
CA THR A 77 12.63 6.69 44.27
C THR A 77 12.09 5.27 44.42
N GLY A 78 10.99 4.98 43.74
CA GLY A 78 10.70 3.59 43.36
C GLY A 78 11.80 3.11 42.41
N PRO A 79 12.09 1.80 42.36
CA PRO A 79 12.92 1.26 41.30
C PRO A 79 12.38 1.74 39.95
N PRO A 80 13.27 2.01 38.97
CA PRO A 80 12.85 2.50 37.66
C PRO A 80 11.69 1.61 37.13
N PRO A 81 10.66 2.22 36.52
CA PRO A 81 9.51 1.48 36.02
C PRO A 81 10.01 0.31 35.17
N GLU A 82 9.39 -0.86 35.35
CA GLU A 82 9.75 -2.03 34.58
C GLU A 82 9.70 -1.67 33.10
N PRO A 83 10.70 -2.10 32.31
CA PRO A 83 10.75 -1.80 30.88
C PRO A 83 9.42 -2.23 30.25
N PRO A 84 8.86 -1.41 29.34
CA PRO A 84 7.57 -1.69 28.75
C PRO A 84 7.56 -3.10 28.17
N THR A 85 6.64 -3.93 28.67
CA THR A 85 6.46 -5.27 28.14
C THR A 85 6.00 -5.14 26.69
N PRO A 86 6.62 -5.84 25.74
CA PRO A 86 6.18 -5.85 24.36
C PRO A 86 4.69 -6.19 24.31
N ALA A 87 3.93 -5.49 23.44
CA ALA A 87 2.49 -5.73 23.30
C ALA A 87 2.22 -7.22 23.05
N ALA A 88 1.05 -7.72 23.48
CA ALA A 88 0.74 -9.16 23.43
C ALA A 88 0.96 -9.78 22.04
N GLU A 89 0.75 -9.01 20.97
CA GLU A 89 1.04 -9.40 19.58
C GLU A 89 2.53 -9.73 19.34
N TYR A 90 3.46 -8.92 19.87
CA TYR A 90 4.90 -9.18 19.78
C TYR A 90 5.30 -10.42 20.56
N ALA A 91 4.68 -10.69 21.71
CA ALA A 91 4.94 -11.91 22.48
C ALA A 91 4.53 -13.17 21.70
N VAL A 92 3.39 -13.14 20.99
CA VAL A 92 2.93 -14.24 20.12
C VAL A 92 3.84 -14.42 18.91
N MET A 93 4.28 -13.32 18.29
CA MET A 93 5.25 -13.38 17.18
C MET A 93 6.60 -13.95 17.65
N GLU A 94 7.11 -13.50 18.80
CA GLU A 94 8.35 -13.99 19.41
C GLU A 94 8.23 -15.47 19.78
N GLU A 95 7.09 -15.93 20.29
CA GLU A 95 6.83 -17.34 20.54
C GLU A 95 6.82 -18.16 19.25
N ARG A 96 6.18 -17.68 18.18
CA ARG A 96 6.18 -18.34 16.85
C ARG A 96 7.61 -18.45 16.29
N LEU A 97 8.39 -17.37 16.40
CA LEU A 97 9.79 -17.34 15.97
C LEU A 97 10.67 -18.26 16.83
N ALA A 98 10.50 -18.24 18.15
CA ALA A 98 11.20 -19.12 19.08
C ALA A 98 10.86 -20.58 18.82
N ARG A 99 9.60 -20.90 18.53
CA ARG A 99 9.16 -22.24 18.13
C ARG A 99 9.82 -22.68 16.84
N ARG A 100 9.86 -21.84 15.81
CA ARG A 100 10.57 -22.13 14.55
C ARG A 100 12.06 -22.34 14.78
N ARG A 101 12.71 -21.50 15.60
CA ARG A 101 14.13 -21.64 15.98
C ARG A 101 14.40 -22.94 16.72
N ARG A 102 13.60 -23.27 17.74
CA ARG A 102 13.70 -24.54 18.48
C ARG A 102 13.48 -25.74 17.56
N GLN A 103 12.52 -25.66 16.62
CA GLN A 103 12.28 -26.71 15.64
C GLN A 103 13.48 -26.86 14.68
N ALA A 104 14.05 -25.76 14.19
CA ALA A 104 15.25 -25.78 13.35
C ALA A 104 16.47 -26.34 14.11
N GLU A 105 16.63 -25.97 15.38
CA GLU A 105 17.70 -26.46 16.25
C GLU A 105 17.52 -27.95 16.56
N MET A 106 16.30 -28.40 16.88
CA MET A 106 15.98 -29.81 17.09
C MET A 106 16.25 -30.63 15.82
N LEU A 107 15.89 -30.12 14.64
CA LEU A 107 16.21 -30.76 13.36
C LEU A 107 17.73 -30.82 13.11
N ARG A 108 18.47 -29.77 13.50
CA ARG A 108 19.93 -29.72 13.42
C ARG A 108 20.58 -30.74 14.37
N GLN A 109 20.16 -30.77 15.63
CA GLN A 109 20.63 -31.73 16.63
C GLN A 109 20.30 -33.17 16.21
N ALA A 110 19.08 -33.44 15.72
CA ALA A 110 18.70 -34.75 15.19
C ALA A 110 19.59 -35.19 14.02
N ARG A 111 19.97 -34.25 13.14
CA ARG A 111 20.90 -34.51 12.02
C ARG A 111 22.32 -34.80 12.52
N ASP A 112 22.80 -34.05 13.53
CA ASP A 112 24.14 -34.22 14.11
C ASP A 112 24.26 -35.52 14.93
N ILE A 113 23.21 -35.91 15.67
CA ILE A 113 23.10 -37.20 16.38
C ILE A 113 23.12 -38.35 15.38
N ARG A 114 22.37 -38.24 14.27
CA ARG A 114 22.38 -39.25 13.21
C ARG A 114 23.76 -39.39 12.55
N LYS A 115 24.53 -38.31 12.47
CA LYS A 115 25.88 -38.29 11.88
C LYS A 115 26.95 -38.84 12.84
N SER A 116 26.79 -38.65 14.15
CA SER A 116 27.74 -39.10 15.19
C SER A 116 27.50 -40.52 15.69
N GLY A 117 26.27 -41.03 15.63
CA GLY A 117 25.87 -42.34 16.18
C GLY A 117 26.29 -43.59 15.39
N GLY A 118 27.21 -43.51 14.42
CA GLY A 118 27.80 -44.69 13.74
C GLY A 118 26.83 -45.63 12.99
N SER A 119 25.54 -45.31 12.94
CA SER A 119 24.54 -46.15 12.28
C SER A 119 24.59 -45.92 10.77
N LYS A 120 25.28 -46.83 10.07
CA LYS A 120 25.12 -47.12 8.63
C LYS A 120 23.71 -47.67 8.31
N THR A 121 22.66 -47.15 8.95
CA THR A 121 21.30 -47.24 8.40
C THR A 121 21.07 -46.00 7.55
N THR A 122 21.54 -46.12 6.31
CA THR A 122 21.01 -45.45 5.14
C THR A 122 19.50 -45.73 5.03
N THR A 123 18.68 -45.10 5.88
CA THR A 123 17.35 -44.61 5.48
C THR A 123 17.50 -43.23 4.84
N THR A 124 18.54 -43.07 4.02
CA THR A 124 18.39 -42.42 2.73
C THR A 124 17.59 -43.39 1.89
N ASP A 125 16.31 -43.14 1.73
CA ASP A 125 15.67 -43.60 0.51
C ASP A 125 16.46 -42.93 -0.64
N PRO A 126 17.24 -43.69 -1.44
CA PRO A 126 18.00 -43.12 -2.55
C PRO A 126 17.09 -42.51 -3.63
N ASN A 127 15.77 -42.77 -3.54
CA ASN A 127 14.73 -42.18 -4.37
C ASN A 127 13.98 -41.02 -3.70
N ALA A 128 14.31 -40.61 -2.46
CA ALA A 128 13.71 -39.40 -1.90
C ALA A 128 14.19 -38.19 -2.72
N PRO A 129 13.29 -37.43 -3.36
CA PRO A 129 13.69 -36.37 -4.27
C PRO A 129 14.60 -35.37 -3.55
N VAL A 130 15.73 -35.05 -4.17
CA VAL A 130 16.83 -34.21 -3.64
C VAL A 130 16.33 -32.90 -3.02
N LEU A 131 15.19 -32.40 -3.49
CA LEU A 131 14.54 -31.19 -3.00
C LEU A 131 13.97 -31.31 -1.57
N LYS A 132 13.66 -32.50 -1.06
CA LYS A 132 13.06 -32.69 0.27
C LYS A 132 14.00 -32.37 1.44
N ARG A 133 15.29 -32.13 1.20
CA ARG A 133 16.29 -31.88 2.26
C ARG A 133 17.09 -30.62 1.97
N ARG A 134 17.47 -29.89 3.01
CA ARG A 134 18.43 -28.78 2.92
C ARG A 134 19.82 -29.36 2.66
N PHE A 135 20.36 -29.05 1.48
CA PHE A 135 21.68 -29.53 1.05
C PHE A 135 22.84 -28.63 1.46
N TRP A 136 22.57 -27.44 2.02
CA TRP A 136 23.58 -26.52 2.54
C TRP A 136 23.53 -26.41 4.06
N LYS A 137 24.65 -26.04 4.68
CA LYS A 137 24.73 -25.79 6.12
C LYS A 137 24.83 -24.29 6.39
N ASP A 138 25.83 -23.66 5.81
CA ASP A 138 26.21 -22.28 6.10
C ASP A 138 25.86 -21.37 4.91
N VAL A 139 25.42 -20.15 5.20
CA VAL A 139 25.18 -19.12 4.17
C VAL A 139 26.16 -17.98 4.42
N ALA A 140 26.93 -17.63 3.39
CA ALA A 140 27.97 -16.60 3.49
C ALA A 140 27.83 -15.59 2.35
N ILE A 141 28.21 -14.35 2.61
CA ILE A 141 28.28 -13.31 1.59
C ILE A 141 29.75 -13.16 1.22
N LYS A 142 30.04 -13.17 -0.08
CA LYS A 142 31.40 -12.97 -0.61
C LYS A 142 31.39 -11.88 -1.65
N GLU A 143 32.40 -11.03 -1.60
CA GLU A 143 32.72 -10.11 -2.68
C GLU A 143 33.55 -10.85 -3.72
N VAL A 144 33.06 -10.89 -4.96
CA VAL A 144 33.69 -11.60 -6.09
C VAL A 144 33.53 -10.74 -7.33
N ASP A 145 34.64 -10.40 -7.98
CA ASP A 145 34.75 -9.48 -9.13
C ASP A 145 33.84 -8.24 -9.01
N GLY A 146 33.98 -7.49 -7.90
CA GLY A 146 33.26 -6.24 -7.68
C GLY A 146 31.75 -6.39 -7.49
N ALA A 147 31.25 -7.58 -7.11
CA ALA A 147 29.85 -7.81 -6.79
C ALA A 147 29.70 -8.66 -5.53
N LEU A 148 28.62 -8.45 -4.80
CA LEU A 148 28.24 -9.28 -3.66
C LEU A 148 27.51 -10.52 -4.17
N GLN A 149 27.97 -11.69 -3.74
CA GLN A 149 27.35 -12.98 -4.04
C GLN A 149 26.99 -13.70 -2.75
N ILE A 150 25.80 -14.28 -2.72
CA ILE A 150 25.38 -15.18 -1.64
C ILE A 150 25.88 -16.58 -1.99
N HIS A 151 26.57 -17.23 -1.04
CA HIS A 151 27.10 -18.58 -1.18
C HIS A 151 26.40 -19.51 -0.19
N LEU A 152 25.91 -20.64 -0.68
CA LEU A 152 25.42 -21.77 0.10
C LEU A 152 26.59 -22.76 0.24
N ASP A 153 27.17 -22.82 1.44
CA ASP A 153 28.48 -23.40 1.72
C ASP A 153 29.57 -22.84 0.78
N THR A 154 29.95 -23.60 -0.24
CA THR A 154 30.96 -23.24 -1.24
C THR A 154 30.36 -22.82 -2.58
N ARG A 155 29.04 -22.95 -2.77
CA ARG A 155 28.39 -22.77 -4.07
C ARG A 155 27.66 -21.43 -4.13
N PRO A 156 27.85 -20.63 -5.19
CA PRO A 156 27.11 -19.39 -5.35
C PRO A 156 25.63 -19.66 -5.61
N LEU A 157 24.78 -18.80 -5.07
CA LEU A 157 23.35 -18.78 -5.34
C LEU A 157 23.09 -18.39 -6.80
N ARG A 158 22.13 -19.07 -7.43
CA ARG A 158 21.84 -18.93 -8.86
C ARG A 158 20.40 -18.58 -9.12
N HIS A 159 20.20 -17.83 -10.19
CA HIS A 159 18.89 -17.50 -10.72
C HIS A 159 18.13 -18.79 -11.09
N PRO A 160 16.84 -18.92 -10.71
CA PRO A 160 16.09 -20.16 -10.89
C PRO A 160 15.92 -20.55 -12.37
N THR A 161 15.71 -19.58 -13.26
CA THR A 161 15.50 -19.82 -14.70
C THR A 161 16.82 -19.87 -15.47
N THR A 162 17.54 -18.75 -15.54
CA THR A 162 18.77 -18.59 -16.33
C THR A 162 20.00 -19.35 -15.79
N LYS A 163 19.97 -19.81 -14.53
CA LYS A 163 21.10 -20.49 -13.83
C LYS A 163 22.36 -19.64 -13.66
N ASN A 164 22.32 -18.36 -14.05
CA ASN A 164 23.37 -17.39 -13.82
C ASN A 164 23.55 -17.14 -12.32
N ILE A 165 24.77 -16.80 -11.91
CA ILE A 165 25.04 -16.44 -10.52
C ILE A 165 24.35 -15.12 -10.21
N ILE A 166 23.65 -15.04 -9.07
CA ILE A 166 23.06 -13.79 -8.60
C ILE A 166 24.20 -12.90 -8.11
N ARG A 167 24.37 -11.75 -8.76
CA ARG A 167 25.40 -10.74 -8.45
C ARG A 167 24.70 -9.46 -8.04
N LEU A 168 24.89 -9.05 -6.79
CA LEU A 168 24.35 -7.81 -6.25
C LEU A 168 25.40 -6.69 -6.32
N PRO A 169 25.02 -5.43 -6.53
CA PRO A 169 25.94 -4.30 -6.43
C PRO A 169 26.60 -4.21 -5.04
N LEU A 170 27.86 -3.78 -4.97
CA LEU A 170 28.55 -3.52 -3.69
C LEU A 170 27.84 -2.45 -2.86
N SER A 171 27.10 -1.57 -3.52
CA SER A 171 26.31 -0.53 -2.88
C SER A 171 25.16 -1.09 -2.04
N LYS A 172 24.74 -2.35 -2.24
CA LYS A 172 23.56 -2.97 -1.59
C LYS A 172 23.91 -4.07 -0.56
N PRO A 173 24.74 -3.82 0.48
CA PRO A 173 25.11 -4.84 1.45
C PRO A 173 23.91 -5.28 2.31
N GLN A 174 22.97 -4.38 2.63
CA GLN A 174 21.79 -4.72 3.43
C GLN A 174 20.89 -5.74 2.72
N LEU A 175 20.68 -5.56 1.41
CA LEU A 175 19.96 -6.52 0.57
C LEU A 175 20.66 -7.88 0.56
N ALA A 176 21.99 -7.91 0.40
CA ALA A 176 22.76 -9.14 0.40
C ALA A 176 22.63 -9.91 1.73
N HIS A 177 22.66 -9.20 2.87
CA HIS A 177 22.43 -9.78 4.19
C HIS A 177 21.00 -10.30 4.35
N ALA A 178 20.00 -9.55 3.89
CA ALA A 178 18.62 -9.97 3.97
C ALA A 178 18.34 -11.23 3.13
N VAL A 179 18.90 -11.32 1.92
CA VAL A 179 18.85 -12.54 1.09
C VAL A 179 19.61 -13.70 1.76
N ALA A 180 20.77 -13.45 2.39
CA ALA A 180 21.48 -14.49 3.12
C ALA A 180 20.64 -15.05 4.29
N VAL A 181 19.98 -14.18 5.06
CA VAL A 181 19.07 -14.58 6.14
C VAL A 181 17.87 -15.35 5.60
N GLU A 182 17.29 -14.91 4.48
CA GLU A 182 16.19 -15.62 3.81
C GLU A 182 16.56 -17.08 3.52
N TRP A 183 17.75 -17.32 2.97
CA TRP A 183 18.24 -18.67 2.66
C TRP A 183 18.70 -19.48 3.88
N ASP A 184 19.15 -18.80 4.94
CA ASP A 184 19.53 -19.48 6.18
C ASP A 184 18.31 -19.97 6.97
N GLN A 185 17.14 -19.33 6.80
CA GLN A 185 15.90 -19.73 7.47
C GLN A 185 15.21 -20.93 6.80
N LEU A 186 15.56 -21.29 5.57
CA LEU A 186 14.95 -22.42 4.87
C LEU A 186 15.34 -23.76 5.51
N LEU A 187 14.35 -24.63 5.71
CA LEU A 187 14.50 -25.97 6.27
C LEU A 187 14.75 -27.03 5.18
N SER A 188 14.41 -26.72 3.92
CA SER A 188 14.63 -27.62 2.79
C SER A 188 14.85 -26.89 1.46
N ALA A 189 15.42 -27.58 0.47
CA ALA A 189 15.54 -27.04 -0.88
C ALA A 189 14.18 -26.88 -1.59
N GLN A 190 13.15 -27.62 -1.18
CA GLN A 190 11.78 -27.47 -1.67
C GLN A 190 11.15 -26.16 -1.21
N GLU A 191 11.50 -25.67 -0.02
CA GLU A 191 11.03 -24.35 0.43
C GLU A 191 11.59 -23.22 -0.43
N ALA A 192 12.79 -23.38 -0.98
CA ALA A 192 13.37 -22.45 -1.94
C ALA A 192 12.59 -22.38 -3.27
N THR A 193 11.65 -23.29 -3.54
CA THR A 193 10.76 -23.19 -4.71
C THR A 193 9.47 -22.44 -4.40
N LYS A 194 9.22 -22.09 -3.13
CA LYS A 194 8.01 -21.39 -2.68
C LYS A 194 8.29 -19.90 -2.60
N GLN A 195 7.68 -19.13 -3.50
CA GLN A 195 7.91 -17.68 -3.63
C GLN A 195 7.67 -16.90 -2.31
N HIS A 196 6.70 -17.32 -1.50
CA HIS A 196 6.40 -16.69 -0.21
C HIS A 196 7.47 -16.94 0.87
N LEU A 197 8.37 -17.91 0.67
CA LEU A 197 9.51 -18.18 1.56
C LEU A 197 10.82 -17.58 1.04
N ILE A 198 10.87 -17.17 -0.23
CA ILE A 198 12.02 -16.49 -0.83
C ILE A 198 11.63 -15.17 -1.56
N PRO A 199 10.90 -14.26 -0.90
CA PRO A 199 10.40 -13.05 -1.53
C PRO A 199 11.51 -12.11 -2.04
N LEU A 200 12.61 -11.94 -1.30
CA LEU A 200 13.72 -11.07 -1.69
C LEU A 200 14.50 -11.66 -2.84
N THR A 201 14.80 -12.96 -2.82
CA THR A 201 15.44 -13.63 -3.97
C THR A 201 14.59 -13.49 -5.23
N SER A 202 13.27 -13.67 -5.11
CA SER A 202 12.35 -13.50 -6.25
C SER A 202 12.37 -12.08 -6.79
N LEU A 203 12.42 -11.07 -5.90
CA LEU A 203 12.45 -9.66 -6.27
C LEU A 203 13.79 -9.23 -6.88
N VAL A 204 14.90 -9.73 -6.36
CA VAL A 204 16.25 -9.55 -6.94
C VAL A 204 16.31 -10.15 -8.35
N CYS A 205 15.82 -11.38 -8.51
CA CYS A 205 15.73 -12.03 -9.81
C CYS A 205 14.91 -11.20 -10.79
N ARG A 206 13.77 -10.65 -10.36
CA ARG A 206 12.94 -9.74 -11.17
C ARG A 206 13.71 -8.51 -11.65
N ALA A 207 14.48 -7.85 -10.77
CA ALA A 207 15.32 -6.71 -11.15
C ALA A 207 16.43 -7.09 -12.15
N ILE A 208 17.05 -8.26 -11.98
CA ILE A 208 18.07 -8.78 -12.91
C ILE A 208 17.46 -9.10 -14.27
N ASP A 209 16.27 -9.70 -14.31
CA ASP A 209 15.56 -10.02 -15.55
C ASP A 209 15.18 -8.75 -16.33
N ILE A 210 14.72 -7.69 -15.63
CA ILE A 210 14.48 -6.37 -16.25
C ILE A 210 15.78 -5.82 -16.84
N ALA A 211 16.87 -5.83 -16.07
CA ALA A 211 18.16 -5.32 -16.54
C ALA A 211 18.69 -6.09 -17.77
N ALA A 212 18.48 -7.41 -17.80
CA ALA A 212 18.88 -8.25 -18.93
C ALA A 212 18.05 -7.96 -20.18
N ASP A 213 16.74 -7.74 -20.03
CA ASP A 213 15.85 -7.36 -21.13
C ASP A 213 16.18 -5.96 -21.68
N ASP A 214 16.46 -4.99 -20.80
CA ASP A 214 16.92 -3.65 -21.16
C ASP A 214 18.24 -3.70 -21.93
N ALA A 215 19.20 -4.53 -21.50
CA ALA A 215 20.47 -4.69 -22.19
C ALA A 215 20.34 -5.38 -23.56
N ALA A 216 19.35 -6.27 -23.71
CA ALA A 216 19.03 -6.93 -24.98
C ALA A 216 18.30 -5.99 -25.96
N HIS A 217 17.65 -4.93 -25.46
CA HIS A 217 16.91 -3.94 -26.25
C HIS A 217 17.37 -2.51 -25.94
N PRO A 218 18.56 -2.09 -26.43
CA PRO A 218 19.06 -0.75 -26.17
C PRO A 218 18.07 0.31 -26.68
N ALA A 219 17.87 1.37 -25.88
CA ALA A 219 16.86 2.41 -26.10
C ALA A 219 16.94 3.14 -27.45
N ALA A 220 18.05 3.02 -28.19
CA ALA A 220 18.19 3.54 -29.55
C ALA A 220 17.33 2.79 -30.59
N THR A 221 16.79 1.62 -30.27
CA THR A 221 16.04 0.78 -31.23
C THR A 221 14.58 0.61 -30.81
N THR A 222 14.31 0.12 -29.60
CA THR A 222 12.96 -0.13 -29.09
C THR A 222 12.97 -0.16 -27.57
N THR A 223 11.89 0.27 -26.92
CA THR A 223 11.71 0.04 -25.48
C THR A 223 11.68 -1.47 -25.19
N ALA A 224 12.38 -1.90 -24.14
CA ALA A 224 12.41 -3.30 -23.74
C ALA A 224 11.00 -3.81 -23.37
N PRO A 225 10.54 -4.96 -23.90
CA PRO A 225 9.16 -5.43 -23.71
C PRO A 225 8.75 -5.59 -22.24
N VAL A 226 9.65 -6.03 -21.36
CA VAL A 226 9.36 -6.19 -19.94
C VAL A 226 9.11 -4.83 -19.29
N ARG A 227 9.97 -3.85 -19.57
CA ARG A 227 9.82 -2.47 -19.07
C ARG A 227 8.53 -1.84 -19.57
N GLU A 228 8.25 -1.95 -20.87
CA GLU A 228 7.01 -1.43 -21.47
C GLU A 228 5.76 -2.03 -20.80
N SER A 229 5.78 -3.33 -20.53
CA SER A 229 4.69 -4.02 -19.82
C SER A 229 4.49 -3.48 -18.41
N ILE A 230 5.58 -3.27 -17.66
CA ILE A 230 5.52 -2.71 -16.30
C ILE A 230 4.97 -1.29 -16.35
N VAL A 231 5.52 -0.42 -17.22
CA VAL A 231 5.10 0.98 -17.38
C VAL A 231 3.60 1.04 -17.70
N THR A 232 3.14 0.22 -18.64
CA THR A 232 1.71 0.12 -19.00
C THR A 232 0.87 -0.33 -17.80
N GLY A 233 1.36 -1.29 -17.02
CA GLY A 233 0.74 -1.71 -15.76
C GLY A 233 0.62 -0.57 -14.76
N MET A 234 1.70 0.17 -14.52
CA MET A 234 1.73 1.30 -13.58
C MET A 234 0.76 2.40 -14.01
N MET A 235 0.66 2.69 -15.30
CA MET A 235 -0.26 3.71 -15.80
C MET A 235 -1.74 3.29 -15.63
N ARG A 236 -2.06 2.00 -15.69
CA ARG A 236 -3.40 1.51 -15.31
C ARG A 236 -3.69 1.71 -13.83
N TYR A 237 -2.68 1.54 -12.97
CA TYR A 237 -2.83 1.87 -11.55
C TYR A 237 -2.99 3.36 -11.31
N LEU A 238 -2.31 4.23 -12.08
CA LEU A 238 -2.53 5.68 -11.98
C LEU A 238 -3.98 6.05 -12.31
N ASP A 239 -4.56 5.43 -13.34
CA ASP A 239 -5.96 5.67 -13.74
C ASP A 239 -6.97 5.29 -12.65
N THR A 240 -6.60 4.39 -11.74
CA THR A 240 -7.46 3.92 -10.63
C THR A 240 -6.70 3.87 -9.31
N ASP A 241 -5.87 4.87 -9.03
CA ASP A 241 -4.97 4.82 -7.88
C ASP A 241 -5.80 4.83 -6.59
N SER A 242 -5.59 3.86 -5.70
CA SER A 242 -6.37 3.74 -4.47
C SER A 242 -6.25 4.98 -3.58
N LEU A 243 -5.14 5.71 -3.66
CA LEU A 243 -4.92 6.94 -2.89
C LEU A 243 -5.81 8.10 -3.39
N LEU A 244 -6.27 8.05 -4.63
CA LEU A 244 -7.10 9.07 -5.28
C LEU A 244 -8.58 8.69 -5.34
N CYS A 245 -8.95 7.51 -4.85
CA CYS A 245 -10.32 7.02 -4.80
C CYS A 245 -10.89 7.27 -3.40
N TRP A 246 -11.67 8.33 -3.25
CA TRP A 246 -12.18 8.75 -1.94
C TRP A 246 -13.64 8.37 -1.74
N ALA A 247 -14.02 8.21 -0.47
CA ALA A 247 -15.40 8.05 -0.07
C ALA A 247 -16.22 9.29 -0.44
N PRO A 248 -17.54 9.14 -0.66
CA PRO A 248 -18.42 10.27 -0.90
C PRO A 248 -18.33 11.32 0.23
N PRO A 249 -18.60 12.60 -0.07
CA PRO A 249 -18.69 13.62 0.97
C PRO A 249 -19.77 13.29 2.00
N VAL A 250 -19.61 13.87 3.19
CA VAL A 250 -20.61 13.81 4.27
C VAL A 250 -21.94 14.34 3.74
N ASP A 251 -23.02 13.62 4.02
CA ASP A 251 -24.37 14.09 3.68
C ASP A 251 -24.95 14.86 4.87
N ASP A 252 -25.00 16.19 4.76
CA ASP A 252 -25.57 17.07 5.77
C ASP A 252 -27.07 16.80 6.04
N ASN A 253 -27.78 16.19 5.09
CA ASN A 253 -29.20 15.89 5.20
C ASN A 253 -29.48 14.50 5.77
N ASP A 254 -28.48 13.60 5.74
CA ASP A 254 -28.58 12.25 6.30
C ASP A 254 -27.40 11.94 7.24
N PRO A 255 -27.56 12.23 8.55
CA PRO A 255 -26.58 11.86 9.57
C PRO A 255 -26.36 10.35 9.74
N HIS A 256 -27.22 9.51 9.16
CA HIS A 256 -27.12 8.06 9.23
C HIS A 256 -26.50 7.45 7.97
N ALA A 257 -26.22 8.25 6.94
CA ALA A 257 -25.52 7.81 5.75
C ALA A 257 -24.12 7.27 6.12
N PRO A 258 -23.63 6.21 5.45
CA PRO A 258 -22.30 5.68 5.71
C PRO A 258 -21.16 6.70 5.54
N SER A 259 -21.31 7.66 4.63
CA SER A 259 -20.33 8.76 4.44
C SER A 259 -20.30 9.75 5.59
N SER A 260 -21.37 9.84 6.38
CA SER A 260 -21.51 10.75 7.53
C SER A 260 -20.99 10.14 8.84
N TYR A 261 -20.48 8.91 8.82
CA TYR A 261 -19.89 8.28 10.02
C TYR A 261 -18.55 8.92 10.38
N LEU A 262 -18.41 9.27 11.65
CA LEU A 262 -17.20 9.85 12.22
C LEU A 262 -16.48 8.85 13.13
N ASN A 263 -15.16 8.94 13.18
CA ASN A 263 -14.34 8.25 14.16
C ASN A 263 -14.37 8.96 15.53
N ASP A 264 -13.64 8.45 16.52
CA ASP A 264 -13.55 9.04 17.86
C ASP A 264 -12.94 10.46 17.88
N GLU A 265 -12.21 10.85 16.82
CA GLU A 265 -11.67 12.19 16.64
C GLU A 265 -12.64 13.15 15.93
N GLY A 266 -13.85 12.68 15.59
CA GLY A 266 -14.84 13.47 14.86
C GLY A 266 -14.53 13.63 13.36
N LYS A 267 -13.69 12.77 12.78
CA LYS A 267 -13.32 12.79 11.36
C LYS A 267 -14.03 11.70 10.57
N SER A 268 -14.49 12.06 9.38
CA SER A 268 -15.02 11.15 8.37
C SER A 268 -13.91 10.35 7.69
N LEU A 269 -14.28 9.25 7.01
CA LEU A 269 -13.34 8.47 6.19
C LEU A 269 -12.72 9.34 5.08
N ARG A 270 -13.53 10.18 4.43
CA ARG A 270 -13.08 11.06 3.34
C ARG A 270 -12.01 12.04 3.81
N GLU A 271 -12.20 12.68 4.97
CA GLU A 271 -11.20 13.60 5.52
C GLU A 271 -9.86 12.90 5.82
N LEU A 272 -9.90 11.64 6.28
CA LEU A 272 -8.68 10.86 6.50
C LEU A 272 -7.98 10.49 5.17
N GLN A 273 -8.76 10.14 4.14
CA GLN A 273 -8.24 9.86 2.80
C GLN A 273 -7.63 11.10 2.14
N GLU A 274 -8.32 12.24 2.22
CA GLU A 274 -7.84 13.54 1.73
C GLU A 274 -6.53 13.96 2.41
N ALA A 275 -6.44 13.80 3.73
CA ALA A 275 -5.22 14.11 4.48
C ALA A 275 -4.04 13.21 4.06
N ALA A 276 -4.26 11.89 3.97
CA ALA A 276 -3.23 10.94 3.56
C ALA A 276 -2.78 11.18 2.10
N ALA A 277 -3.73 11.43 1.20
CA ALA A 277 -3.44 11.76 -0.19
C ALA A 277 -2.69 13.08 -0.31
N GLY A 278 -3.11 14.12 0.42
CA GLY A 278 -2.48 15.43 0.43
C GLY A 278 -1.00 15.38 0.85
N GLU A 279 -0.66 14.57 1.86
CA GLU A 279 0.72 14.37 2.30
C GLU A 279 1.61 13.77 1.19
N VAL A 280 1.14 12.71 0.55
CA VAL A 280 1.91 12.00 -0.48
C VAL A 280 1.94 12.78 -1.80
N VAL A 281 0.79 13.22 -2.28
CA VAL A 281 0.67 13.99 -3.53
C VAL A 281 1.41 15.31 -3.43
N GLY A 282 1.24 16.05 -2.32
CA GLY A 282 1.90 17.34 -2.12
C GLY A 282 3.42 17.21 -2.16
N TRP A 283 3.98 16.16 -1.57
CA TRP A 283 5.42 15.91 -1.65
C TRP A 283 5.86 15.54 -3.07
N LEU A 284 5.10 14.66 -3.75
CA LEU A 284 5.44 14.23 -5.10
C LEU A 284 5.40 15.39 -6.09
N THR A 285 4.36 16.23 -6.04
CA THR A 285 4.23 17.41 -6.91
C THR A 285 5.20 18.52 -6.52
N THR A 286 5.76 18.52 -5.31
CA THR A 286 6.80 19.48 -4.92
C THR A 286 8.21 19.02 -5.34
N LYS A 287 8.52 17.74 -5.12
CA LYS A 287 9.89 17.22 -5.21
C LYS A 287 10.16 16.44 -6.50
N VAL A 288 9.19 15.68 -7.00
CA VAL A 288 9.38 14.72 -8.11
C VAL A 288 8.77 15.25 -9.42
N TRP A 289 7.56 15.78 -9.35
CA TRP A 289 6.78 16.24 -10.51
C TRP A 289 6.31 17.69 -10.34
N PRO A 290 7.24 18.67 -10.26
CA PRO A 290 6.90 20.08 -10.12
C PRO A 290 5.97 20.56 -11.22
N GLY A 291 4.87 21.19 -10.82
CA GLY A 291 3.86 21.76 -11.72
C GLY A 291 2.81 20.76 -12.23
N VAL A 292 2.86 19.50 -11.82
CA VAL A 292 1.82 18.50 -12.15
C VAL A 292 0.65 18.63 -11.16
N ASN A 293 -0.56 18.76 -11.69
CA ASN A 293 -1.79 18.75 -10.89
C ASN A 293 -2.41 17.36 -10.89
N ILE A 294 -2.26 16.63 -9.79
CA ILE A 294 -2.86 15.30 -9.63
C ILE A 294 -4.18 15.47 -8.88
N VAL A 295 -5.26 15.02 -9.49
CA VAL A 295 -6.61 15.19 -8.95
C VAL A 295 -7.25 13.84 -8.59
N PRO A 296 -8.27 13.81 -7.72
CA PRO A 296 -8.99 12.58 -7.38
C PRO A 296 -9.51 11.84 -8.61
N VAL A 297 -9.57 10.51 -8.54
CA VAL A 297 -10.02 9.65 -9.65
C VAL A 297 -11.54 9.60 -9.74
N LEU A 298 -12.24 9.68 -8.61
CA LEU A 298 -13.71 9.71 -8.58
C LEU A 298 -14.21 11.14 -8.40
N GLU A 299 -15.34 11.43 -9.02
CA GLU A 299 -16.04 12.70 -8.85
C GLU A 299 -17.09 12.60 -7.73
N ASP A 300 -17.37 13.73 -7.08
CA ASP A 300 -18.42 13.84 -6.06
C ASP A 300 -19.84 13.72 -6.64
N SER A 301 -19.97 13.56 -7.95
CA SER A 301 -21.24 13.35 -8.68
C SER A 301 -21.87 11.97 -8.42
N GLY A 302 -21.24 11.11 -7.63
CA GLY A 302 -21.69 9.74 -7.36
C GLY A 302 -21.36 8.74 -8.49
N SER A 303 -20.54 9.16 -9.47
CA SER A 303 -20.03 8.27 -10.51
C SER A 303 -18.96 7.33 -9.93
N ILE A 304 -19.12 6.03 -10.17
CA ILE A 304 -18.09 5.02 -9.87
C ILE A 304 -17.05 4.88 -11.00
N LEU A 305 -17.24 5.60 -12.11
CA LEU A 305 -16.33 5.55 -13.25
C LEU A 305 -15.14 6.49 -13.03
N PRO A 306 -13.89 5.99 -13.13
CA PRO A 306 -12.70 6.82 -13.07
C PRO A 306 -12.69 7.94 -14.10
N ARG A 307 -12.41 9.17 -13.67
CA ARG A 307 -12.09 10.27 -14.59
C ARG A 307 -10.63 10.21 -15.00
N LYS A 308 -10.32 10.79 -16.16
CA LYS A 308 -8.94 10.95 -16.60
C LYS A 308 -8.27 12.11 -15.87
N GLN A 309 -6.97 11.98 -15.63
CA GLN A 309 -6.13 13.09 -15.20
C GLN A 309 -6.03 14.17 -16.30
N GLU A 310 -5.57 15.37 -15.93
CA GLU A 310 -5.34 16.46 -16.87
C GLU A 310 -4.30 16.08 -17.95
N GLU A 311 -4.39 16.74 -19.11
CA GLU A 311 -3.46 16.52 -20.23
C GLU A 311 -2.01 16.77 -19.79
N GLY A 312 -1.11 15.85 -20.09
CA GLY A 312 0.31 15.93 -19.72
C GLY A 312 0.66 15.24 -18.40
N VAL A 313 -0.27 15.09 -17.45
CA VAL A 313 0.00 14.45 -16.15
C VAL A 313 0.46 13.01 -16.34
N ARG A 314 -0.29 12.26 -17.15
CA ARG A 314 0.00 10.86 -17.45
C ARG A 314 1.36 10.73 -18.13
N GLU A 315 1.64 11.58 -19.10
CA GLU A 315 2.86 11.54 -19.90
C GLU A 315 4.11 11.83 -19.04
N VAL A 316 4.02 12.79 -18.11
CA VAL A 316 5.10 13.10 -17.17
C VAL A 316 5.38 11.92 -16.24
N ILE A 317 4.35 11.36 -15.61
CA ILE A 317 4.52 10.23 -14.69
C ILE A 317 4.99 8.99 -15.47
N GLN A 318 4.45 8.73 -16.67
CA GLN A 318 4.89 7.65 -17.54
C GLN A 318 6.37 7.77 -17.92
N GLY A 319 6.80 8.97 -18.31
CA GLY A 319 8.21 9.26 -18.61
C GLY A 319 9.11 9.01 -17.41
N TRP A 320 8.68 9.42 -16.22
CA TRP A 320 9.40 9.17 -14.97
C TRP A 320 9.52 7.67 -14.67
N VAL A 321 8.42 6.91 -14.68
CA VAL A 321 8.44 5.46 -14.45
C VAL A 321 9.33 4.76 -15.49
N SER A 322 9.26 5.19 -16.75
CA SER A 322 10.07 4.62 -17.84
C SER A 322 11.56 4.84 -17.65
N GLY A 323 11.96 5.93 -16.98
CA GLY A 323 13.35 6.29 -16.72
C GLY A 323 13.96 5.63 -15.48
N LEU A 324 13.17 4.91 -14.67
CA LEU A 324 13.66 4.24 -13.46
C LEU A 324 14.66 3.13 -13.78
N SER A 325 15.62 2.92 -12.88
CA SER A 325 16.55 1.80 -13.00
C SER A 325 15.83 0.46 -12.89
N SER A 326 16.47 -0.64 -13.26
CA SER A 326 15.87 -1.97 -13.16
C SER A 326 15.51 -2.35 -11.71
N TRP A 327 16.28 -1.87 -10.73
CA TRP A 327 16.02 -2.07 -9.31
C TRP A 327 14.84 -1.24 -8.82
N GLU A 328 14.78 0.03 -9.20
CA GLU A 328 13.67 0.92 -8.85
C GLU A 328 12.38 0.50 -9.55
N LEU A 329 12.44 0.05 -10.80
CA LEU A 329 11.29 -0.41 -11.56
C LEU A 329 10.69 -1.70 -10.98
N ALA A 330 11.53 -2.64 -10.53
CA ALA A 330 11.06 -3.81 -9.78
C ALA A 330 10.47 -3.41 -8.41
N GLY A 331 11.06 -2.41 -7.75
CA GLY A 331 10.58 -1.86 -6.49
C GLY A 331 9.22 -1.19 -6.60
N ILE A 332 9.04 -0.32 -7.60
CA ILE A 332 7.78 0.38 -7.82
C ILE A 332 6.68 -0.58 -8.27
N GLU A 333 6.99 -1.57 -9.14
CA GLU A 333 6.06 -2.63 -9.52
C GLU A 333 5.57 -3.37 -8.26
N ARG A 334 6.49 -3.79 -7.40
CA ARG A 334 6.16 -4.49 -6.14
C ARG A 334 5.30 -3.64 -5.21
N ALA A 335 5.70 -2.39 -4.93
CA ALA A 335 4.99 -1.52 -4.01
C ALA A 335 3.60 -1.14 -4.53
N THR A 336 3.48 -0.85 -5.83
CA THR A 336 2.20 -0.51 -6.48
C THR A 336 1.24 -1.68 -6.39
N LEU A 337 1.69 -2.90 -6.70
CA LEU A 337 0.83 -4.08 -6.61
C LEU A 337 0.39 -4.39 -5.17
N ALA A 338 1.28 -4.19 -4.19
CA ALA A 338 0.98 -4.43 -2.78
C ALA A 338 -0.04 -3.41 -2.22
N GLY A 339 0.19 -2.11 -2.46
CA GLY A 339 -0.63 -1.02 -1.93
C GLY A 339 -1.78 -0.58 -2.84
N LYS A 340 -1.84 -1.08 -4.08
CA LYS A 340 -2.76 -0.64 -5.15
C LYS A 340 -2.65 0.86 -5.47
N SER A 341 -1.50 1.47 -5.15
CA SER A 341 -1.23 2.90 -5.34
C SER A 341 0.15 3.10 -5.93
N LEU A 342 0.19 3.66 -7.15
CA LEU A 342 1.43 4.07 -7.81
C LEU A 342 2.04 5.27 -7.09
N LEU A 343 1.22 6.21 -6.62
CA LEU A 343 1.69 7.41 -5.95
C LEU A 343 2.40 7.08 -4.64
N THR A 344 1.81 6.21 -3.82
CA THR A 344 2.46 5.79 -2.57
C THR A 344 3.74 5.01 -2.85
N ALA A 345 3.73 4.15 -3.88
CA ALA A 345 4.92 3.44 -4.33
C ALA A 345 6.04 4.37 -4.80
N ALA A 346 5.69 5.41 -5.59
CA ALA A 346 6.63 6.42 -6.06
C ALA A 346 7.25 7.18 -4.89
N ARG A 347 6.45 7.60 -3.90
CA ARG A 347 6.96 8.26 -2.70
C ARG A 347 7.95 7.38 -1.95
N LEU A 348 7.60 6.11 -1.72
CA LEU A 348 8.46 5.16 -1.02
C LEU A 348 9.78 4.90 -1.76
N VAL A 349 9.72 4.70 -3.09
CA VAL A 349 10.93 4.47 -3.90
C VAL A 349 11.83 5.70 -3.91
N CYS A 350 11.29 6.90 -4.10
CA CYS A 350 12.10 8.13 -4.12
C CYS A 350 12.81 8.40 -2.78
N GLU A 351 12.18 8.06 -1.66
CA GLU A 351 12.73 8.27 -0.31
C GLU A 351 13.88 7.31 0.04
N TRP A 352 13.86 6.11 -0.53
CA TRP A 352 14.81 5.05 -0.18
C TRP A 352 15.80 4.70 -1.28
N SER A 353 15.54 5.07 -2.53
CA SER A 353 16.43 4.77 -3.65
C SER A 353 17.81 5.40 -3.44
N GLU A 354 18.86 4.60 -3.65
CA GLU A 354 20.24 5.11 -3.62
C GLU A 354 20.62 5.93 -4.85
N GLU A 355 19.88 5.81 -5.95
CA GLU A 355 20.10 6.54 -7.20
C GLU A 355 19.56 7.97 -7.12
N LYS A 356 18.86 8.30 -6.02
CA LYS A 356 18.38 9.62 -5.58
C LYS A 356 17.44 10.34 -6.55
N GLN A 357 17.24 9.87 -7.79
CA GLN A 357 16.34 10.49 -8.78
C GLN A 357 16.53 12.03 -8.91
N GLY A 358 17.76 12.52 -8.71
CA GLY A 358 18.06 13.97 -8.71
C GLY A 358 17.64 14.74 -7.44
N LEU A 359 17.10 14.06 -6.43
CA LEU A 359 16.68 14.64 -5.14
C LEU A 359 17.89 14.83 -4.21
N VAL A 360 17.94 15.99 -3.55
CA VAL A 360 18.92 16.29 -2.49
C VAL A 360 18.39 15.72 -1.18
N LYS A 361 19.22 14.99 -0.43
CA LYS A 361 18.90 14.56 0.94
C LYS A 361 18.86 15.80 1.85
N GLU A 362 17.67 16.28 2.16
CA GLU A 362 17.45 17.33 3.14
C GLU A 362 17.44 16.69 4.55
N GLY A 363 18.43 17.04 5.39
CA GLY A 363 18.44 16.87 6.85
C GLY A 363 18.14 15.48 7.45
N GLU A 364 18.02 15.45 8.78
CA GLU A 364 17.52 14.31 9.57
C GLU A 364 15.97 14.36 9.66
N GLU A 365 15.27 14.68 8.57
CA GLU A 365 13.82 14.61 8.59
C GLU A 365 13.35 13.15 8.67
N ARG A 366 12.22 12.94 9.34
CA ARG A 366 11.59 11.62 9.43
C ARG A 366 11.25 11.17 8.01
N ARG A 367 11.91 10.12 7.54
CA ARG A 367 11.65 9.54 6.22
C ARG A 367 10.30 8.84 6.17
N PHE A 368 9.65 8.91 5.02
CA PHE A 368 8.48 8.11 4.71
C PHE A 368 8.88 6.62 4.61
N GLY A 369 8.60 5.86 5.66
CA GLY A 369 9.01 4.47 5.82
C GLY A 369 7.90 3.47 5.53
N VAL A 370 8.12 2.22 5.96
CA VAL A 370 7.17 1.10 5.78
C VAL A 370 5.86 1.39 6.50
N GLU A 371 5.91 1.90 7.72
CA GLU A 371 4.72 2.12 8.55
C GLU A 371 3.88 3.28 8.03
N GLU A 372 4.53 4.35 7.55
CA GLU A 372 3.85 5.46 6.91
C GLU A 372 3.18 5.01 5.61
N ALA A 373 3.91 4.29 4.75
CA ALA A 373 3.37 3.76 3.50
C ALA A 373 2.21 2.79 3.74
N ALA A 374 2.34 1.86 4.70
CA ALA A 374 1.29 0.91 5.04
C ALA A 374 0.04 1.62 5.58
N ARG A 375 0.20 2.63 6.43
CA ARG A 375 -0.93 3.42 6.95
C ARG A 375 -1.68 4.13 5.83
N VAL A 376 -0.95 4.78 4.91
CA VAL A 376 -1.55 5.53 3.79
C VAL A 376 -2.38 4.62 2.88
N VAL A 377 -1.89 3.45 2.53
CA VAL A 377 -2.64 2.54 1.63
C VAL A 377 -3.76 1.77 2.34
N SER A 378 -3.76 1.75 3.68
CA SER A 378 -4.74 1.02 4.49
C SER A 378 -5.72 1.94 5.23
N VAL A 379 -5.81 3.24 4.90
CA VAL A 379 -6.68 4.20 5.60
C VAL A 379 -8.11 3.69 5.75
N GLU A 380 -8.71 3.19 4.66
CA GLU A 380 -10.07 2.68 4.70
C GLU A 380 -10.18 1.41 5.53
N VAL A 381 -9.28 0.44 5.33
CA VAL A 381 -9.28 -0.82 6.11
C VAL A 381 -9.14 -0.54 7.60
N GLU A 382 -8.24 0.38 7.99
CA GLU A 382 -8.05 0.77 9.39
C GLU A 382 -9.30 1.47 9.95
N TRP A 383 -9.95 2.32 9.18
CA TRP A 383 -11.20 2.96 9.57
C TRP A 383 -12.33 1.93 9.79
N GLN A 384 -12.50 1.02 8.84
CA GLN A 384 -13.54 -0.01 8.89
C GLN A 384 -13.32 -0.99 10.05
N THR A 385 -12.08 -1.46 10.26
CA THR A 385 -11.74 -2.40 11.33
C THR A 385 -11.87 -1.79 12.71
N ARG A 386 -11.54 -0.50 12.89
CA ARG A 386 -11.82 0.21 14.14
C ARG A 386 -13.31 0.30 14.43
N ARG A 387 -14.13 0.49 13.38
CA ARG A 387 -15.57 0.69 13.53
C ARG A 387 -16.35 -0.60 13.76
N TRP A 388 -15.96 -1.67 13.07
CA TRP A 388 -16.73 -2.92 13.00
C TRP A 388 -15.99 -4.15 13.51
N GLY A 389 -14.73 -3.99 13.93
CA GLY A 389 -13.87 -5.08 14.36
C GLY A 389 -13.00 -5.61 13.22
N GLU A 390 -11.89 -6.20 13.61
CA GLU A 390 -10.98 -6.89 12.71
C GLU A 390 -11.47 -8.32 12.40
N VAL A 391 -11.23 -8.80 11.18
CA VAL A 391 -11.50 -10.18 10.79
C VAL A 391 -10.20 -10.95 10.90
N GLU A 392 -10.11 -11.84 11.90
CA GLU A 392 -8.96 -12.72 12.13
C GLU A 392 -8.68 -13.59 10.90
N ASP A 393 -7.40 -13.93 10.70
CA ASP A 393 -6.86 -14.67 9.54
C ASP A 393 -7.03 -13.99 8.17
N THR A 394 -7.56 -12.76 8.12
CA THR A 394 -7.67 -11.95 6.89
C THR A 394 -6.95 -10.62 7.03
N HIS A 395 -7.49 -9.70 7.85
CA HIS A 395 -6.94 -8.35 7.96
C HIS A 395 -5.57 -8.33 8.64
N ASP A 396 -5.37 -9.18 9.64
CA ASP A 396 -4.11 -9.31 10.38
C ASP A 396 -2.99 -9.84 9.48
N VAL A 397 -3.30 -10.86 8.66
CA VAL A 397 -2.36 -11.42 7.69
C VAL A 397 -2.02 -10.41 6.60
N GLU A 398 -3.02 -9.73 6.04
CA GLU A 398 -2.81 -8.71 5.00
C GLU A 398 -1.99 -7.53 5.53
N LYS A 399 -2.25 -7.08 6.76
CA LYS A 399 -1.52 -6.00 7.44
C LYS A 399 -0.02 -6.29 7.57
N GLU A 400 0.32 -7.51 7.96
CA GLU A 400 1.72 -7.93 8.09
C GLU A 400 2.35 -8.23 6.73
N ASP A 401 1.59 -8.81 5.79
CA ASP A 401 2.09 -9.10 4.45
C ASP A 401 2.40 -7.82 3.66
N LEU A 402 1.55 -6.80 3.79
CA LEU A 402 1.78 -5.48 3.20
C LEU A 402 3.09 -4.87 3.69
N ARG A 403 3.33 -4.85 5.02
CA ARG A 403 4.59 -4.37 5.60
C ARG A 403 5.79 -5.16 5.10
N ARG A 404 5.66 -6.48 5.02
CA ARG A 404 6.70 -7.36 4.47
C ARG A 404 7.01 -7.00 3.02
N GLN A 405 5.99 -6.75 2.20
CA GLN A 405 6.17 -6.38 0.78
C GLN A 405 6.80 -4.99 0.64
N LEU A 406 6.32 -3.97 1.35
CA LEU A 406 6.86 -2.61 1.32
C LEU A 406 8.29 -2.54 1.88
N GLY A 407 8.57 -3.26 2.98
CA GLY A 407 9.92 -3.40 3.53
C GLY A 407 10.90 -4.07 2.56
N SER A 408 10.43 -5.04 1.78
CA SER A 408 11.26 -5.67 0.74
C SER A 408 11.68 -4.69 -0.36
N VAL A 409 10.82 -3.71 -0.67
CA VAL A 409 11.12 -2.65 -1.65
C VAL A 409 12.22 -1.73 -1.14
N ILE A 410 12.14 -1.31 0.12
CA ILE A 410 13.19 -0.49 0.75
C ILE A 410 14.55 -1.18 0.68
N LEU A 411 14.61 -2.48 1.01
CA LEU A 411 15.86 -3.24 0.92
C LEU A 411 16.38 -3.35 -0.52
N LEU A 412 15.48 -3.46 -1.50
CA LEU A 412 15.83 -3.58 -2.91
C LEU A 412 16.43 -2.28 -3.47
N VAL A 413 15.74 -1.15 -3.27
CA VAL A 413 16.13 0.14 -3.87
C VAL A 413 17.18 0.86 -3.03
N GLY A 414 17.20 0.58 -1.72
CA GLY A 414 18.18 1.11 -0.78
C GLY A 414 19.59 0.62 -1.04
N GLY A 415 20.54 1.43 -0.54
CA GLY A 415 21.95 1.12 -0.58
C GLY A 415 22.80 2.22 0.04
N SER A 416 24.10 2.03 0.01
CA SER A 416 25.09 2.91 0.60
C SER A 416 25.30 4.20 -0.20
N GLY A 417 24.79 4.28 -1.43
CA GLY A 417 24.88 5.46 -2.30
C GLY A 417 26.33 5.89 -2.59
N ARG A 418 27.26 4.93 -2.55
CA ARG A 418 28.69 5.08 -2.87
C ARG A 418 28.98 4.57 -4.27
#